data_AF-A0A1D9PEC2-F1
#
_entry.id   AF-A0A1D9PEC2-F1
#
_cell.length_a   1.000
_cell.length_b   1.000
_cell.length_c   1.000
_cell.angle_alpha   90.00
_cell.angle_beta   90.00
_cell.angle_gamma   90.00
#
_symmetry.space_group_name_H-M   'P 1'
#
loop_
_entity.id
_entity.type
_entity.pdbx_description
1 polymer ?
#
loop_
_entity_poly.entity_id
_entity_poly.type
_entity_poly.pdbx_seq_one_letter_code
_entity_poly.pdbx_strand_id
1 'polypeptide(L)' 'METGFLFDKTGFWKGVGSIFSLYGDYYEFNSSRTAEEADQKALQSDWENVGEDLRTAERQFKEKHSKELCLK' A
#
# COMPACT_ATOMS: atom_id res chain seq x y z
N MET A 1 -4.52 5.90 -2.00
CA MET A 1 -3.51 5.38 -2.96
C MET A 1 -2.13 5.82 -2.51
N GLU A 2 -1.45 5.01 -1.70
CA GLU A 2 -0.01 5.17 -1.48
C GLU A 2 0.72 4.18 -2.40
N THR A 3 1.37 4.70 -3.44
CA THR A 3 2.17 3.93 -4.41
C THR A 3 3.61 3.72 -3.93
N GLY A 4 3.84 3.81 -2.62
CA GLY A 4 5.17 3.86 -2.02
C GLY A 4 5.71 2.52 -1.49
N PHE A 5 4.95 1.42 -1.58
CA PHE A 5 5.33 0.16 -0.94
C PHE A 5 6.68 -0.40 -1.42
N LEU A 6 7.07 -0.11 -2.67
CA LEU A 6 8.32 -0.55 -3.28
C LEU A 6 9.47 0.47 -3.20
N PHE A 7 9.20 1.71 -2.79
CA PHE A 7 10.22 2.75 -2.75
C PHE A 7 10.46 3.19 -1.33
N ASP A 8 11.57 2.70 -0.79
CA ASP A 8 12.14 3.21 0.44
C ASP A 8 12.33 4.74 0.34
N LYS A 9 11.98 5.45 1.42
CA LYS A 9 12.05 6.92 1.47
C LYS A 9 13.52 7.32 1.45
N THR A 10 14.04 7.60 0.27
CA THR A 10 15.43 8.02 0.08
C THR A 10 15.62 9.44 0.60
N GLY A 11 16.13 9.57 1.83
CA GLY A 11 16.53 10.84 2.42
C GLY A 11 17.92 11.30 1.96
N PHE A 12 18.20 12.61 2.04
CA PHE A 12 19.48 13.22 1.64
C PHE A 12 20.71 12.50 2.20
N TRP A 13 20.68 12.13 3.49
CA TRP A 13 21.77 11.40 4.17
C TRP A 13 21.97 9.97 3.66
N LYS A 14 20.89 9.32 3.20
CA LYS A 14 20.95 7.98 2.59
C LYS A 14 21.67 8.02 1.25
N GLY A 15 21.49 9.10 0.48
CA GLY A 15 22.23 9.35 -0.77
C GLY A 15 23.72 9.64 -0.58
N VAL A 16 24.10 10.29 0.52
CA VAL A 16 25.53 10.49 0.85
C VAL A 16 26.18 9.17 1.29
N GLY A 17 25.47 8.35 2.07
CA GLY A 17 25.94 7.03 2.52
C GLY A 17 26.17 6.03 1.38
N SER A 18 25.38 6.09 0.31
CA SER A 18 25.53 5.17 -0.84
C SER A 18 26.80 5.46 -1.67
N ILE A 19 27.21 6.72 -1.81
CA ILE A 19 28.44 7.11 -2.52
C ILE A 19 29.69 6.57 -1.83
N PHE A 20 29.70 6.54 -0.50
CA PHE A 20 30.83 6.02 0.27
C PHE A 20 30.80 4.50 0.47
N SER A 21 29.76 3.79 -0.02
CA SER A 21 29.61 2.33 0.10
C SER A 21 29.89 1.78 1.50
N LEU A 22 29.58 2.56 2.54
CA LEU A 22 30.03 2.26 3.90
C LEU A 22 29.27 1.14 4.60
N TYR A 23 28.18 0.61 4.02
CA TYR A 23 27.49 -0.59 4.50
C TYR A 23 26.65 -1.15 3.35
N GLY A 24 26.89 -2.40 2.94
CA GLY A 24 26.25 -3.03 1.77
C GLY A 24 24.73 -3.25 1.87
N ASP A 25 24.10 -2.87 2.98
CA ASP A 25 22.69 -3.16 3.31
C ASP A 25 21.82 -1.91 3.45
N TYR A 26 22.18 -0.77 2.85
CA TYR A 26 21.34 0.43 2.95
C TYR A 26 19.98 0.30 2.24
N TYR A 27 19.80 -0.68 1.37
CA TYR A 27 18.55 -0.90 0.66
C TYR A 27 17.94 -2.24 1.06
N GLU A 28 17.35 -2.29 2.26
CA GLU A 28 16.22 -3.20 2.47
C GLU A 28 15.05 -2.65 1.66
N PHE A 29 15.04 -2.94 0.36
CA PHE A 29 13.79 -2.93 -0.38
C PHE A 29 12.82 -3.84 0.39
N ASN A 30 11.52 -3.55 0.37
CA ASN A 30 10.49 -4.54 0.70
C ASN A 30 10.54 -5.64 -0.37
N SER A 31 11.63 -6.40 -0.39
CA SER A 31 11.83 -7.53 -1.26
C SER A 31 11.12 -8.69 -0.60
N SER A 32 10.00 -9.10 -1.19
CA SER A 32 9.57 -10.48 -1.03
C SER A 32 10.73 -11.40 -1.44
N ARG A 33 10.87 -12.55 -0.75
CA ARG A 33 12.02 -13.45 -0.95
C ARG A 33 12.03 -14.05 -2.36
N THR A 34 10.89 -14.03 -3.03
CA THR A 34 10.73 -14.44 -4.43
C THR A 34 9.87 -13.41 -5.18
N ALA A 35 10.05 -13.35 -6.51
CA ALA A 35 9.20 -12.56 -7.39
C ALA A 35 7.72 -12.98 -7.27
N GLU A 36 7.46 -14.28 -7.11
CA GLU A 36 6.12 -14.83 -6.90
C GLU A 36 5.45 -14.27 -5.64
N GLU A 37 6.17 -14.15 -4.52
CA GLU A 37 5.64 -13.55 -3.29
C GLU A 37 5.42 -12.04 -3.45
N ALA A 38 6.22 -11.34 -4.27
CA ALA A 38 5.99 -9.93 -4.58
C ALA A 38 4.70 -9.74 -5.40
N ASP A 39 4.51 -10.56 -6.44
CA ASP A 39 3.33 -10.51 -7.30
C ASP A 39 2.06 -10.88 -6.52
N GLN A 40 2.12 -11.90 -5.67
CA GLN A 40 1.00 -12.27 -4.80
C GLN A 40 0.60 -11.14 -3.85
N LYS A 41 1.58 -10.48 -3.20
CA LYS A 41 1.30 -9.33 -2.32
C LYS A 41 0.72 -8.15 -3.08
N ALA A 42 1.23 -7.88 -4.28
CA ALA A 42 0.71 -6.80 -5.12
C ALA A 42 -0.76 -7.05 -5.49
N LEU A 43 -1.08 -8.24 -6.00
CA LEU A 43 -2.45 -8.62 -6.35
C LEU A 43 -3.38 -8.60 -5.13
N GLN A 44 -2.92 -9.12 -3.98
CA GLN A 44 -3.69 -9.08 -2.74
C GLN A 44 -4.00 -7.63 -2.33
N SER A 45 -2.99 -6.76 -2.34
CA SER A 45 -3.15 -5.36 -1.96
C SER A 45 -4.13 -4.61 -2.87
N ASP A 46 -4.08 -4.86 -4.18
CA ASP A 46 -5.01 -4.26 -5.14
C ASP A 46 -6.46 -4.67 -4.84
N TRP A 47 -6.71 -5.96 -4.56
CA TRP A 47 -8.04 -6.45 -4.22
C TRP A 47 -8.53 -5.93 -2.85
N GLU A 48 -7.65 -5.85 -1.87
CA GLU A 48 -7.98 -5.28 -0.55
C GLU A 48 -8.42 -3.83 -0.67
N ASN A 49 -7.70 -3.02 -1.46
CA ASN A 49 -8.05 -1.63 -1.72
C ASN A 49 -9.42 -1.49 -2.40
N VAL A 50 -9.67 -2.27 -3.46
CA VAL A 50 -10.99 -2.30 -4.12
C VAL A 50 -12.10 -2.69 -3.15
N GLY A 51 -11.85 -3.68 -2.28
CA GLY A 51 -12.81 -4.13 -1.27
C GLY A 51 -13.12 -3.08 -0.20
N GLU A 52 -12.13 -2.29 0.23
CA GLU A 52 -12.31 -1.16 1.15
C GLU A 52 -13.11 -0.03 0.49
N ASP A 53 -12.85 0.28 -0.79
CA ASP A 53 -13.58 1.30 -1.54
C ASP A 53 -15.07 0.91 -1.70
N LEU A 54 -15.35 -0.36 -2.03
CA LEU A 54 -16.72 -0.86 -2.13
C LEU A 54 -17.46 -0.79 -0.80
N ARG A 55 -16.83 -1.20 0.31
CA ARG A 55 -17.43 -1.11 1.65
C ARG A 55 -17.70 0.33 2.06
N THR A 56 -16.79 1.23 1.73
CA THR A 56 -16.96 2.66 1.99
C THR A 56 -18.12 3.23 1.18
N ALA A 57 -18.23 2.91 -0.10
CA ALA A 57 -19.34 3.34 -0.96
C ALA A 57 -20.68 2.78 -0.48
N GLU A 58 -20.74 1.50 -0.09
CA GLU A 58 -21.94 0.88 0.47
C GLU A 58 -22.39 1.59 1.75
N ARG A 59 -21.48 1.85 2.68
CA ARG A 59 -21.78 2.58 3.92
C ARG A 59 -22.32 3.98 3.62
N GLN A 60 -21.64 4.73 2.77
CA GLN A 60 -22.08 6.09 2.39
C GLN A 60 -23.45 6.08 1.71
N PHE A 61 -23.72 5.09 0.86
CA PHE A 61 -25.03 4.91 0.23
C PHE A 61 -26.11 4.64 1.28
N LYS A 62 -25.87 3.70 2.21
CA LYS A 62 -26.81 3.37 3.29
C LYS A 62 -27.06 4.55 4.23
N GLU A 63 -26.03 5.31 4.58
CA GLU A 63 -26.17 6.52 5.42
C GLU A 63 -27.05 7.57 4.73
N LYS A 64 -26.74 7.86 3.46
CA LYS A 64 -27.47 8.86 2.66
C LYS A 64 -28.93 8.47 2.42
N HIS A 65 -29.19 7.19 2.19
CA HIS A 65 -30.53 6.67 1.89
C HIS A 65 -31.19 5.96 3.07
N SER A 66 -30.69 6.14 4.30
CA SER A 66 -31.16 5.43 5.51
C SER A 66 -32.67 5.53 5.73
N LYS A 67 -33.23 6.72 5.49
CA LYS A 67 -34.67 7.01 5.62
C LYS A 67 -35.52 6.36 4.51
N GLU A 68 -34.97 6.26 3.30
CA GLU A 68 -35.64 5.64 2.14
C GLU A 68 -35.59 4.12 2.22
N LEU A 69 -34.50 3.58 2.79
CA LEU A 69 -34.27 2.16 2.99
C LEU A 69 -34.91 1.62 4.27
N CYS A 70 -35.57 2.46 5.08
CA CYS A 70 -36.13 2.09 6.38
C CYS A 70 -35.13 1.35 7.28
N LEU A 71 -33.84 1.73 7.22
CA LEU A 71 -32.82 1.17 8.08
C LEU A 71 -33.03 1.71 9.50
N LYS A 72 -33.21 0.79 10.46
CA LYS A 72 -33.48 1.10 11.87
C LYS A 72 -32.29 1.75 12.57
#